data_AF-A0A7X3D2D2-F1
#
_entry.id   AF-A0A7X3D2D2-F1
#
_cell.length_a   1.000
_cell.length_b   1.000
_cell.length_c   1.000
_cell.angle_alpha   90.00
_cell.angle_beta   90.00
_cell.angle_gamma   90.00
#
_symmetry.space_group_name_H-M   'P 1'
#
loop_
_entity.id
_entity.type
_entity.pdbx_description
1 polymer ?
#
loop_
_entity_poly.entity_id
_entity_poly.type
_entity_poly.pdbx_seq_one_letter_code
_entity_poly.pdbx_strand_id
1 'polypeptide(L)'
;MPRENTNLLEYERFYKHIDFHVRYAYHAGSNGKLCFAAQPMETFTEFGDDYDYIYGVVYNNMQLQVGFKDFLIIIDNDLHKRLGILYDLIREEFVMLVNTHL
;
A
#
# COMPACT_ATOMS: atom_id res chain seq x y z
N MET A 1 7.45 12.16 25.21
CA MET A 1 6.90 13.29 24.43
C MET A 1 6.22 12.71 23.20
N PRO A 2 4.90 12.59 23.13
CA PRO A 2 4.24 12.19 21.89
C PRO A 2 4.29 13.39 20.93
N ARG A 3 4.84 13.19 19.73
CA ARG A 3 4.72 14.18 18.65
C ARG A 3 3.35 13.97 18.04
N GLU A 4 2.39 14.82 18.37
CA GLU A 4 1.13 14.93 17.63
C GLU A 4 1.47 15.35 16.20
N ASN A 5 1.44 14.38 15.28
CA ASN A 5 1.38 14.64 13.85
C ASN A 5 -0.08 14.40 13.45
N THR A 6 -0.93 15.42 13.64
CA THR A 6 -2.39 15.38 13.41
C THR A 6 -2.82 15.09 11.96
N ASN A 7 -1.87 14.88 11.06
CA ASN A 7 -2.08 14.71 9.62
C ASN A 7 -1.68 13.32 9.10
N LEU A 8 -1.45 12.34 9.97
CA LEU A 8 -1.09 10.97 9.56
C LEU A 8 -2.23 9.99 9.91
N LEU A 9 -2.77 9.33 8.89
CA LEU A 9 -3.77 8.27 9.01
C LEU A 9 -3.12 6.94 8.61
N GLU A 10 -3.01 6.02 9.55
CA GLU A 10 -2.48 4.67 9.35
C GLU A 10 -3.60 3.64 9.51
N TYR A 11 -3.67 2.69 8.58
CA TYR A 11 -4.67 1.62 8.60
C TYR A 11 -4.28 0.46 7.70
N GLU A 12 -5.00 -0.64 7.83
CA GLU A 12 -4.74 -1.86 7.10
C GLU A 12 -5.98 -2.31 6.33
N ARG A 13 -5.77 -2.97 5.19
CA ARG A 13 -6.85 -3.51 4.35
C ARG A 13 -6.51 -4.91 3.87
N PHE A 14 -7.50 -5.79 3.98
CA PHE A 14 -7.44 -7.18 3.52
C PHE A 14 -8.22 -7.31 2.21
N TYR A 15 -7.52 -7.35 1.09
CA TYR A 15 -8.12 -7.55 -0.23
C TYR A 15 -8.28 -9.05 -0.52
N LYS A 16 -9.31 -9.66 0.09
CA LYS A 16 -9.59 -11.11 -0.01
C LYS A 16 -9.78 -11.65 -1.44
N HIS A 17 -10.12 -10.80 -2.41
CA HIS A 17 -10.37 -11.22 -3.79
C HIS A 17 -9.09 -11.29 -4.64
N ILE A 18 -7.98 -10.75 -4.13
CA ILE A 18 -6.63 -10.86 -4.71
C ILE A 18 -5.62 -11.39 -3.70
N ASP A 19 -6.07 -11.84 -2.54
CA ASP A 19 -5.22 -12.39 -1.48
C ASP A 19 -4.04 -11.47 -1.12
N PHE A 20 -4.31 -10.19 -0.86
CA PHE A 20 -3.31 -9.23 -0.39
C PHE A 20 -3.67 -8.59 0.94
N HIS A 21 -2.65 -8.44 1.79
CA HIS A 21 -2.68 -7.58 2.98
C HIS A 21 -1.97 -6.29 2.60
N VAL A 22 -2.58 -5.14 2.87
CA VAL A 22 -1.96 -3.85 2.57
C VAL A 22 -2.06 -2.93 3.78
N ARG A 23 -0.91 -2.43 4.20
CA ARG A 23 -0.78 -1.38 5.22
C ARG A 23 -0.64 -0.05 4.51
N TYR A 24 -1.35 0.95 4.98
CA TYR A 24 -1.37 2.30 4.41
C TYR A 24 -0.93 3.32 5.45
N ALA A 25 -0.25 4.35 4.99
CA ALA A 25 0.08 5.54 5.75
C ALA A 25 -0.18 6.77 4.87
N TYR A 26 -1.29 7.46 5.15
CA TYR A 26 -1.71 8.66 4.42
C TYR A 26 -1.30 9.92 5.16
N HIS A 27 -0.62 10.84 4.46
CA HIS A 27 -0.26 12.13 4.99
C HIS A 27 -1.19 13.23 4.45
N ALA A 28 -2.15 13.67 5.26
CA ALA A 28 -3.07 14.78 5.00
C ALA A 28 -2.35 16.14 5.15
N GLY A 29 -1.40 16.43 4.25
CA GLY A 29 -0.72 17.71 4.13
C GLY A 29 -0.83 18.29 2.72
N SER A 30 -0.18 19.43 2.48
CA SER A 30 -0.23 20.15 1.18
C SER A 30 0.22 19.33 -0.03
N ASN A 31 0.98 18.24 0.21
CA ASN A 31 1.45 17.32 -0.82
C ASN A 31 0.98 15.88 -0.55
N GLY A 32 -0.30 15.72 -0.20
CA GLY A 32 -1.02 14.44 -0.06
C GLY A 32 -0.29 13.25 -0.68
N LYS A 33 0.11 12.30 0.15
CA LYS A 33 0.75 11.08 -0.33
C LYS A 33 0.23 9.90 0.45
N LEU A 34 0.00 8.80 -0.26
CA LEU A 34 -0.35 7.52 0.31
C LEU A 34 0.85 6.59 0.18
N CYS A 35 1.53 6.36 1.29
CA CYS A 35 2.50 5.29 1.39
C CYS A 35 1.75 3.97 1.59
N PHE A 36 2.24 2.90 1.00
CA PHE A 36 1.70 1.56 1.23
C PHE A 36 2.80 0.52 1.32
N ALA A 37 2.48 -0.57 2.00
CA ALA A 37 3.27 -1.79 1.99
C ALA A 37 2.31 -2.98 1.88
N ALA A 38 2.62 -3.93 0.99
CA ALA A 38 1.73 -5.00 0.60
C ALA A 38 2.45 -6.34 0.59
N GLN A 39 1.73 -7.38 1.01
CA GLN A 39 2.18 -8.76 1.05
C GLN A 39 1.06 -9.71 0.58
N PRO A 40 1.38 -10.73 -0.23
CA PRO A 40 0.45 -11.81 -0.53
C PRO A 40 0.06 -12.58 0.73
N MET A 41 -1.20 -13.01 0.84
CA MET A 41 -1.72 -13.79 1.97
C MET A 41 -1.04 -15.14 2.11
N GLU A 42 -0.64 -15.77 1.01
CA GLU A 42 0.10 -17.04 1.07
C GLU A 42 1.43 -16.94 1.83
N THR A 43 1.97 -15.73 1.94
CA THR A 43 3.22 -15.41 2.64
C THR A 43 3.01 -14.64 3.94
N PHE A 44 1.76 -14.32 4.27
CA PHE A 44 1.40 -13.62 5.50
C PHE A 44 1.62 -14.55 6.70
N THR A 45 2.42 -14.09 7.66
CA THR A 45 2.57 -14.78 8.95
C THR A 45 2.22 -13.81 10.07
N GLU A 46 1.44 -14.27 11.05
CA GLU A 46 0.99 -13.45 12.19
C GLU A 46 2.14 -13.01 13.13
N PHE A 47 3.37 -13.45 12.88
CA PHE A 47 4.50 -13.37 13.82
C PHE A 47 5.72 -12.57 13.34
N GLY A 48 5.62 -11.70 12.33
CA GLY A 48 6.79 -10.87 11.98
C GLY A 48 6.53 -9.69 11.05
N ASP A 49 7.09 -8.54 11.41
CA ASP A 49 7.03 -7.24 10.72
C ASP A 49 7.79 -7.16 9.38
N ASP A 50 8.33 -8.28 8.88
CA ASP A 50 9.43 -8.27 7.91
C ASP A 50 9.10 -8.95 6.56
N TYR A 51 7.81 -8.97 6.16
CA TYR A 51 7.36 -9.67 4.94
C TYR A 51 6.66 -8.79 3.90
N ASP A 52 6.74 -7.47 3.99
CA ASP A 52 6.23 -6.63 2.89
C ASP A 52 7.08 -6.84 1.64
N TYR A 53 6.54 -7.59 0.67
CA TYR A 53 7.17 -7.85 -0.61
C TYR A 53 7.25 -6.59 -1.47
N ILE A 54 6.28 -5.71 -1.28
CA ILE A 54 6.02 -4.57 -2.16
C ILE A 54 5.75 -3.38 -1.27
N TYR A 55 6.37 -2.25 -1.59
CA TYR A 55 6.07 -1.01 -0.93
C TYR A 55 6.08 0.10 -1.96
N GLY A 56 5.43 1.22 -1.65
CA GLY A 56 5.37 2.30 -2.59
C GLY A 56 4.70 3.53 -2.06
N VAL A 57 4.59 4.50 -2.96
CA VAL A 57 3.97 5.79 -2.69
C VAL A 57 3.13 6.19 -3.89
N VAL A 58 1.90 6.61 -3.63
CA VAL A 58 1.08 7.39 -4.57
C VAL A 58 1.23 8.86 -4.23
N TYR A 59 1.66 9.64 -5.21
CA TYR A 59 1.77 11.09 -5.12
C TYR A 59 0.52 11.79 -5.68
N ASN A 60 0.29 13.05 -5.29
CA ASN A 60 -0.82 13.89 -5.77
C ASN A 60 -1.00 13.98 -7.30
N ASN A 61 0.05 13.75 -8.09
CA ASN A 61 -0.03 13.71 -9.56
C ASN A 61 -0.44 12.32 -10.10
N MET A 62 -0.95 11.43 -9.24
CA MET A 62 -1.28 10.04 -9.54
C MET A 62 -0.08 9.18 -9.98
N GLN A 63 1.15 9.66 -9.76
CA GLN A 63 2.34 8.87 -9.98
C GLN A 63 2.46 7.81 -8.88
N LEU A 64 2.57 6.55 -9.31
CA LEU A 64 2.79 5.41 -8.43
C LEU A 64 4.28 5.01 -8.53
N GLN A 65 4.99 5.09 -7.42
CA GLN A 65 6.33 4.53 -7.28
C GLN A 65 6.25 3.23 -6.48
N VAL A 66 6.83 2.15 -7.00
CA VAL A 66 6.83 0.84 -6.35
C VAL A 66 8.26 0.33 -6.21
N GLY A 67 8.58 -0.17 -5.03
CA GLY A 67 9.77 -0.95 -4.73
C GLY A 67 9.40 -2.37 -4.31
N PHE A 68 10.32 -3.29 -4.52
CA PHE A 68 10.24 -4.65 -4.02
C PHE A 68 11.35 -4.86 -2.99
N LYS A 69 11.07 -5.61 -1.93
CA LYS A 69 12.03 -5.81 -0.84
C LYS A 69 13.26 -6.60 -1.30
N ASP A 70 13.05 -7.58 -2.18
CA ASP A 70 14.11 -8.42 -2.73
C ASP A 70 14.49 -8.02 -4.16
N PHE A 71 15.77 -8.22 -4.49
CA PHE A 71 16.30 -7.96 -5.84
C PHE A 71 15.74 -8.93 -6.89
N LEU A 72 15.31 -10.12 -6.48
CA LEU A 72 14.74 -11.14 -7.34
C LEU A 72 13.52 -11.77 -6.67
N ILE A 73 12.36 -11.64 -7.32
CA ILE A 73 11.11 -12.27 -6.90
C ILE A 73 10.59 -13.18 -8.02
N ILE A 74 10.04 -14.33 -7.65
CA ILE A 74 9.37 -15.22 -8.60
C ILE A 74 7.95 -14.68 -8.79
N ILE A 75 7.70 -14.09 -9.96
CA ILE A 75 6.36 -13.67 -10.36
C ILE A 75 5.84 -14.68 -11.38
N ASP A 76 4.85 -15.46 -10.99
CA ASP A 76 4.06 -16.23 -11.94
C ASP A 76 2.94 -15.38 -12.57
N ASN A 77 2.21 -15.96 -13.52
CA ASN A 77 1.15 -15.24 -14.23
C ASN A 77 -0.03 -14.88 -13.32
N ASP A 78 -0.26 -15.63 -12.24
CA ASP A 78 -1.35 -15.35 -11.30
C ASP A 78 -0.99 -14.15 -10.43
N LEU A 79 0.17 -14.18 -9.78
CA LEU A 79 0.70 -13.08 -8.98
C LEU A 79 0.81 -11.81 -9.84
N HIS A 80 1.31 -11.89 -11.07
CA HIS A 80 1.39 -10.74 -11.97
C HIS A 80 0.03 -10.05 -12.20
N LYS A 81 -1.03 -10.83 -12.40
CA LYS A 81 -2.39 -10.28 -12.58
C LYS A 81 -2.92 -9.66 -11.30
N ARG A 82 -2.73 -10.32 -10.16
CA ARG A 82 -3.14 -9.81 -8.85
C ARG A 82 -2.41 -8.50 -8.51
N LEU A 83 -1.14 -8.36 -8.89
CA LEU A 83 -0.38 -7.10 -8.77
C LEU A 83 -0.99 -5.96 -9.58
N GLY A 84 -1.43 -6.23 -10.82
CA GLY A 84 -2.12 -5.23 -11.63
C GLY A 84 -3.37 -4.70 -10.92
N ILE A 85 -4.21 -5.61 -10.41
CA ILE A 85 -5.44 -5.26 -9.68
C ILE A 85 -5.10 -4.51 -8.38
N LEU A 86 -4.07 -4.94 -7.65
CA LEU A 86 -3.60 -4.28 -6.43
C LEU A 86 -3.25 -2.81 -6.70
N TYR A 87 -2.53 -2.51 -7.78
CA TYR A 87 -2.15 -1.13 -8.11
C TYR A 87 -3.34 -0.25 -8.44
N ASP A 88 -4.36 -0.80 -9.09
CA ASP A 88 -5.60 -0.06 -9.37
C ASP A 88 -6.37 0.22 -8.07
N LEU A 89 -6.49 -0.76 -7.17
CA LEU A 89 -7.11 -0.59 -5.85
C LEU A 89 -6.38 0.44 -4.98
N ILE A 90 -5.05 0.46 -5.00
CA ILE A 90 -4.26 1.45 -4.26
C ILE A 90 -4.51 2.87 -4.78
N ARG A 91 -4.67 3.04 -6.11
CA ARG A 91 -5.01 4.34 -6.70
C ARG A 91 -6.42 4.77 -6.33
N GLU A 92 -7.39 3.86 -6.37
CA GLU A 92 -8.76 4.13 -5.92
C GLU A 92 -8.80 4.55 -4.45
N GLU A 93 -8.05 3.85 -3.60
CA GLU A 93 -7.89 4.16 -2.18
C GLU A 93 -7.35 5.58 -1.98
N PHE A 94 -6.32 5.97 -2.75
CA PHE A 94 -5.78 7.33 -2.72
C PHE A 94 -6.83 8.38 -3.12
N VAL A 95 -7.59 8.14 -4.20
CA VAL A 95 -8.66 9.05 -4.63
C VAL A 95 -9.75 9.20 -3.56
N MET A 96 -10.15 8.10 -2.91
CA MET A 96 -11.13 8.14 -1.82
C MET A 96 -10.62 8.99 -0.65
N LEU A 97 -9.36 8.79 -0.24
CA LEU A 97 -8.75 9.55 0.85
C LEU A 97 -8.64 11.04 0.53
N VAL A 98 -8.19 11.39 -0.68
CA VAL A 98 -8.11 12.78 -1.13
C VAL A 98 -9.50 13.43 -1.08
N ASN A 99 -10.53 12.77 -1.60
CA ASN A 99 -11.90 13.30 -1.58
C ASN A 99 -12.51 13.41 -0.17
N THR A 100 -12.06 12.61 0.79
CA THR A 100 -12.56 12.64 2.18
C THR A 100 -11.88 13.73 3.01
N HIS A 101 -10.68 14.15 2.62
CA HIS A 101 -9.85 15.10 3.35
C HIS A 101 -9.63 16.46 2.62
N LEU A 102 -10.30 16.67 1.48
CA LEU A 102 -10.48 17.98 0.81
C LEU A 102 -11.68 18.72 1.41
#